data_AF-A0A511VD58-F1
#
_entry.id   AF-A0A511VD58-F1
#
_cell.length_a   1.000
_cell.length_b   1.000
_cell.length_c   1.000
_cell.angle_alpha   90.00
_cell.angle_beta   90.00
_cell.angle_gamma   90.00
#
_symmetry.space_group_name_H-M   'P 1'
#
loop_
_entity.id
_entity.type
_entity.pdbx_description
1 polymer ?
#
loop_
_entity_poly.entity_id
_entity_poly.type
_entity_poly.pdbx_seq_one_letter_code
_entity_poly.pdbx_strand_id
1 'polypeptide(L)' 'MKKLSSRQLTILDFIKKEVKAKGYPPSVREIGEAVGLASSSTVHGHLARLDKEGTYSP' A
#
# COMPACT_ATOMS: atom_id res chain seq x y z
N MET A 1 12.70 -13.53 7.41
CA MET A 1 12.24 -12.77 6.23
C MET A 1 10.72 -12.75 6.26
N LYS A 2 10.09 -11.59 6.49
CA LYS A 2 8.62 -11.49 6.55
C LYS A 2 8.03 -11.71 5.15
N LYS A 3 7.20 -12.75 5.01
CA LYS A 3 6.42 -13.00 3.80
C LYS A 3 5.28 -11.99 3.76
N LEU A 4 5.47 -10.93 2.99
CA LEU A 4 4.39 -10.03 2.62
C LEU A 4 3.30 -10.84 1.90
N SER A 5 2.03 -10.64 2.29
CA SER A 5 0.92 -11.20 1.54
C SER A 5 0.93 -10.63 0.12
N SER A 6 0.44 -11.40 -0.87
CA SER A 6 0.30 -10.93 -2.26
C SER A 6 -0.36 -9.55 -2.34
N ARG A 7 -1.32 -9.28 -1.45
CA ARG A 7 -2.02 -7.99 -1.39
C ARG A 7 -1.13 -6.83 -0.88
N GLN A 8 -0.29 -7.08 0.12
CA GLN A 8 0.67 -6.09 0.61
C GLN A 8 1.73 -5.78 -0.45
N LEU A 9 2.16 -6.80 -1.21
CA LEU A 9 3.06 -6.62 -2.35
C LEU A 9 2.42 -5.76 -3.44
N THR A 10 1.17 -6.03 -3.80
CA THR A 10 0.46 -5.21 -4.80
C THR A 10 0.32 -3.75 -4.35
N ILE A 11 0.00 -3.51 -3.07
CA ILE A 11 -0.07 -2.15 -2.51
C ILE A 11 1.30 -1.46 -2.61
N LEU A 12 2.38 -2.12 -2.20
CA LEU A 12 3.74 -1.58 -2.26
C LEU A 12 4.21 -1.31 -3.69
N ASP A 13 3.91 -2.22 -4.62
CA ASP A 13 4.25 -2.05 -6.03
C ASP A 13 3.51 -0.86 -6.64
N PHE A 14 2.22 -0.74 -6.35
CA PHE A 14 1.41 0.39 -6.80
C PHE A 14 1.93 1.72 -6.26
N ILE A 15 2.24 1.81 -4.97
CA ILE A 15 2.85 3.01 -4.37
C ILE A 15 4.16 3.36 -5.07
N LYS A 16 5.07 2.39 -5.25
CA LYS A 16 6.36 2.63 -5.91
C LYS A 16 6.19 3.10 -7.35
N LYS A 17 5.25 2.50 -8.08
CA LYS A 17 4.94 2.86 -9.46
C LYS A 17 4.40 4.29 -9.56
N GLU A 18 3.47 4.65 -8.68
CA GLU A 18 2.89 5.99 -8.63
C GLU A 18 3.90 7.05 -8.20
N VAL A 19 4.74 6.76 -7.20
CA VAL A 19 5.86 7.65 -6.82
C VAL A 19 6.80 7.86 -8.01
N LYS A 20 7.13 6.79 -8.74
CA LYS A 20 8.01 6.88 -9.91
C LYS A 20 7.38 7.62 -11.09
N ALA A 21 6.05 7.51 -11.26
CA ALA A 21 5.33 8.11 -12.38
C ALA A 21 4.93 9.57 -12.11
N LYS A 22 4.43 9.87 -10.92
CA LYS A 22 3.86 11.16 -10.51
C LYS A 22 4.81 12.00 -9.63
N GLY A 23 5.79 11.36 -8.99
CA GLY A 23 6.69 12.01 -8.03
C GLY A 23 6.17 12.07 -6.59
N TYR A 24 4.98 11.53 -6.32
CA TYR A 24 4.36 11.51 -4.99
C TYR A 24 3.63 10.18 -4.73
N PRO A 25 3.53 9.75 -3.46
CA PRO A 25 2.80 8.53 -3.10
C PRO A 25 1.29 8.71 -3.28
N PRO A 26 0.59 7.69 -3.79
CA PRO A 26 -0.86 7.74 -3.97
C PRO A 26 -1.58 7.70 -2.62
N SER A 27 -2.78 8.26 -2.57
CA SER A 27 -3.62 8.22 -1.38
C SER A 27 -4.17 6.83 -1.09
N VAL A 28 -4.57 6.56 0.16
CA VAL A 28 -5.22 5.30 0.54
C VAL A 28 -6.50 4.99 -0.26
N ARG A 29 -7.15 6.02 -0.81
CA ARG A 29 -8.31 5.86 -1.71
C ARG A 29 -7.86 5.36 -3.08
N GLU A 30 -6.87 6.01 -3.69
CA GLU A 30 -6.30 5.60 -4.98
C GLU A 30 -5.72 4.19 -4.92
N ILE A 31 -4.99 3.85 -3.85
CA ILE A 31 -4.48 2.50 -3.62
C ILE A 31 -5.63 1.50 -3.54
N GLY A 32 -6.69 1.83 -2.81
CA GLY A 32 -7.85 0.96 -2.66
C GLY A 32 -8.56 0.69 -3.99
N GLU A 33 -8.77 1.74 -4.77
CA GLU A 33 -9.35 1.65 -6.12
C GLU A 33 -8.47 0.82 -7.06
N ALA A 34 -7.15 1.05 -7.05
CA ALA A 34 -6.22 0.36 -7.93
C ALA A 34 -6.02 -1.13 -7.58
N VAL A 35 -6.07 -1.50 -6.30
CA VAL A 35 -5.88 -2.89 -5.84
C VAL A 35 -7.21 -3.63 -5.61
N GLY A 36 -8.34 -3.03 -5.98
CA GLY A 36 -9.68 -3.62 -5.86
C GLY A 36 -10.08 -3.89 -4.41
N LEU A 37 -9.68 -3.02 -3.48
CA LEU A 37 -10.13 -3.04 -2.10
C LEU A 37 -11.38 -2.16 -1.96
N ALA A 38 -12.45 -2.76 -1.42
CA ALA A 38 -13.75 -2.11 -1.30
C ALA A 38 -13.76 -0.87 -0.38
N SER A 39 -12.73 -0.69 0.45
CA SER A 39 -12.65 0.45 1.35
C SER A 39 -11.21 0.86 1.66
N SER A 40 -10.97 2.18 1.67
CA SER A 40 -9.72 2.79 2.11
C SER A 40 -9.35 2.42 3.55
N SER A 41 -10.32 2.06 4.40
CA SER A 41 -10.08 1.53 5.75
C SER A 41 -9.32 0.20 5.74
N THR A 42 -9.58 -0.66 4.75
CA THR A 42 -8.86 -1.93 4.58
C THR A 42 -7.42 -1.68 4.16
N VAL A 43 -7.19 -0.72 3.25
CA VAL A 43 -5.84 -0.27 2.85
C VAL A 43 -5.07 0.24 4.06
N HIS A 44 -5.70 1.11 4.86
CA HIS A 44 -5.07 1.67 6.05
C HIS A 44 -4.68 0.57 7.05
N GLY A 45 -5.54 -0.45 7.24
CA GLY A 45 -5.22 -1.62 8.07
C GLY A 45 -4.04 -2.45 7.54
N HIS A 46 -3.90 -2.57 6.22
CA HIS A 46 -2.73 -3.22 5.61
C HIS A 46 -1.45 -2.39 5.79
N LEU A 47 -1.51 -1.07 5.60
CA LEU A 47 -0.39 -0.17 5.78
C LEU A 47 0.05 -0.07 7.25
N ALA A 48 -0.90 0.06 8.18
CA ALA A 48 -0.62 0.10 9.62
C ALA A 48 0.02 -1.21 10.11
N ARG A 49 -0.35 -2.36 9.51
CA ARG A 49 0.35 -3.61 9.76
C ARG A 49 1.78 -3.56 9.22
N LEU A 50 2.00 -3.06 8.00
CA LEU A 50 3.34 -2.93 7.42
C LEU A 50 4.25 -2.00 8.24
N ASP A 51 3.70 -0.92 8.78
CA ASP A 51 4.39 0.05 9.64
C ASP A 51 4.73 -0.56 11.00
N LYS A 52 3.76 -1.19 11.65
CA LYS A 52 3.99 -1.94 12.90
C LYS A 52 4.97 -3.10 12.72
N GLU A 53 5.11 -3.60 11.49
CA GLU A 53 6.07 -4.63 11.13
C GLU A 53 7.46 -4.10 10.75
N GLY A 54 7.66 -2.77 10.74
CA GLY A 54 8.92 -2.08 10.44
C GLY A 54 9.29 -2.07 8.95
N THR A 55 8.34 -2.38 8.06
CA THR A 55 8.60 -2.56 6.61
C THR A 55 8.15 -1.36 5.77
N TYR A 56 7.35 -0.46 6.34
CA TYR A 56 6.87 0.76 5.69
C TYR A 56 6.88 1.90 6.71
N SER A 57 7.23 3.11 6.30
CA SER A 57 7.05 4.31 7.11
C SER A 57 6.58 5.41 6.15
N PRO A 58 5.48 6.13 6.46
CA PRO A 58 4.89 7.14 5.58
C PRO A 58 5.79 8.36 5.37
#